data_AF-A0A1Y1R493-F1
#
_entry.id   AF-A0A1Y1R493-F1
#
_cell.length_a   1.000
_cell.length_b   1.000
_cell.length_c   1.000
_cell.angle_alpha   90.00
_cell.angle_beta   90.00
_cell.angle_gamma   90.00
#
_symmetry.space_group_name_H-M   'P 1'
#
loop_
_entity.id
_entity.type
_entity.pdbx_description
1 polymer ?
#
loop_
_entity_poly.entity_id
_entity_poly.type
_entity_poly.pdbx_seq_one_letter_code
_entity_poly.pdbx_strand_id
1 'polypeptide(L)'
;MVVKEEDAADGLATLLLIERFEHGQEIALTAADMFALESEDYETLDEPDFWDEHSLDAQRYYTTLCHIYGSDPDNYAYLMEEADIDQDRRELCIDEYDALSNSWNALLAPYLQDSRKKTAGQANRS
;
A
#
# COMPACT_ATOMS: atom_id res chain seq x y z
N MET A 1 4.33 0.75 -18.43
CA MET A 1 3.83 -0.42 -17.70
C MET A 1 2.37 -0.13 -17.41
N VAL A 2 1.45 -0.96 -17.89
CA VAL A 2 0.02 -0.78 -17.58
C VAL A 2 -0.14 -1.23 -16.13
N VAL A 3 -0.50 -0.30 -15.26
CA VAL A 3 -0.94 -0.62 -13.89
C VAL A 3 -2.30 -1.30 -14.04
N LYS A 4 -2.48 -2.50 -13.47
CA LYS A 4 -3.79 -3.17 -13.50
C LYS A 4 -4.74 -2.36 -12.61
N GLU A 5 -6.04 -2.38 -12.94
CA GLU A 5 -7.05 -1.59 -12.19
C GLU A 5 -6.95 -1.87 -10.68
N GLU A 6 -6.72 -3.13 -10.34
CA GLU A 6 -6.55 -3.60 -8.97
C GLU A 6 -5.28 -3.07 -8.29
N ASP A 7 -4.12 -3.05 -8.95
CA ASP A 7 -2.89 -2.47 -8.37
C ASP A 7 -3.08 -0.99 -8.01
N ALA A 8 -3.80 -0.24 -8.85
CA ALA A 8 -4.13 1.15 -8.58
C ALA A 8 -5.10 1.28 -7.40
N ALA A 9 -6.08 0.37 -7.28
CA ALA A 9 -7.02 0.34 -6.19
C ALA A 9 -6.34 -0.02 -4.86
N ASP A 10 -5.48 -1.04 -4.83
CA ASP A 10 -4.73 -1.48 -3.67
C ASP A 10 -3.73 -0.41 -3.20
N GLY A 11 -3.01 0.20 -4.13
CA GLY A 11 -2.09 1.30 -3.83
C GLY A 11 -2.82 2.49 -3.21
N LEU A 12 -3.98 2.86 -3.74
CA LEU A 12 -4.82 3.90 -3.13
C LEU A 12 -5.33 3.50 -1.74
N ALA A 13 -5.84 2.28 -1.58
CA ALA A 13 -6.35 1.80 -0.31
C ALA A 13 -5.26 1.81 0.77
N THR A 14 -4.08 1.30 0.43
CA THR A 14 -2.88 1.29 1.29
C THR A 14 -2.49 2.70 1.69
N LEU A 15 -2.40 3.63 0.73
CA LEU A 15 -2.08 5.04 1.02
C LEU A 15 -3.10 5.65 1.99
N LEU A 16 -4.39 5.45 1.75
CA LEU A 16 -5.44 5.99 2.60
C LEU A 16 -5.36 5.43 4.02
N LEU A 17 -5.14 4.12 4.16
CA LEU A 17 -4.93 3.49 5.46
C LEU A 17 -3.78 4.15 6.20
N ILE A 18 -2.59 4.18 5.58
CA ILE A 18 -1.36 4.75 6.17
C ILE A 18 -1.56 6.22 6.59
N GLU A 19 -2.13 7.05 5.72
CA GLU A 19 -2.17 8.50 5.97
C GLU A 19 -3.36 8.97 6.81
N ARG A 20 -4.45 8.20 6.88
CA ARG A 20 -5.75 8.70 7.40
C ARG A 20 -6.37 7.87 8.51
N PHE A 21 -5.88 6.66 8.76
CA PHE A 21 -6.43 5.78 9.79
C PHE A 21 -5.42 5.55 10.90
N GLU A 22 -5.91 5.49 12.13
CA GLU A 22 -5.11 5.02 13.26
C GLU A 22 -4.83 3.52 13.06
N HIS A 23 -3.59 3.10 13.33
CA HIS A 23 -3.12 1.74 13.02
C HIS A 23 -3.25 1.35 11.54
N GLY A 24 -3.25 2.33 10.63
CA GLY A 24 -3.44 2.10 9.19
C GLY A 24 -2.45 1.14 8.56
N GLN A 25 -1.16 1.25 8.90
CA GLN A 25 -0.11 0.33 8.46
C GLN A 25 -0.37 -1.11 8.93
N GLU A 26 -0.85 -1.31 10.15
CA GLU A 26 -1.15 -2.65 10.69
C GLU A 26 -2.35 -3.28 9.95
N ILE A 27 -3.36 -2.48 9.62
CA ILE A 27 -4.50 -2.91 8.82
C ILE A 27 -4.03 -3.27 7.39
N ALA A 28 -3.17 -2.46 6.79
CA ALA A 28 -2.60 -2.74 5.47
C ALA A 28 -1.74 -4.02 5.50
N LEU A 29 -1.00 -4.27 6.58
CA LEU A 29 -0.23 -5.50 6.76
C LEU A 29 -1.16 -6.72 6.83
N THR A 30 -2.31 -6.60 7.49
CA THR A 30 -3.32 -7.68 7.54
C THR A 30 -3.87 -8.00 6.15
N ALA A 31 -4.05 -6.98 5.30
CA ALA A 31 -4.45 -7.19 3.90
C ALA A 31 -3.31 -7.84 3.09
N ALA A 32 -2.05 -7.49 3.35
CA ALA A 32 -0.91 -8.16 2.76
C ALA A 32 -0.89 -9.65 3.14
N ASP A 33 -1.07 -9.98 4.42
CA ASP A 33 -1.11 -11.37 4.91
C ASP A 33 -2.21 -12.19 4.22
N MET A 34 -3.35 -11.57 3.90
CA MET A 34 -4.41 -12.22 3.11
C MET A 34 -3.90 -12.63 1.72
N PHE A 35 -3.21 -11.73 1.01
CA PHE A 35 -2.62 -12.07 -0.29
C PHE A 35 -1.55 -13.15 -0.18
N ALA A 36 -0.77 -13.17 0.90
CA ALA A 36 0.20 -14.24 1.14
C ALA A 36 -0.50 -15.60 1.28
N LEU A 37 -1.59 -15.66 2.05
CA LEU A 37 -2.39 -16.87 2.21
C LEU A 37 -3.05 -17.31 0.90
N GLU A 38 -3.61 -16.39 0.13
CA GLU A 38 -4.23 -16.68 -1.18
C GLU A 38 -3.19 -17.17 -2.20
N SER A 39 -1.95 -16.71 -2.08
CA SER A 39 -0.86 -17.20 -2.93
C SER A 39 -0.47 -18.67 -2.68
N GLU A 40 -0.78 -19.22 -1.50
CA GLU A 40 -0.51 -20.63 -1.16
C GLU A 40 -1.44 -21.61 -1.89
N ASP A 41 -2.57 -21.14 -2.43
CA ASP A 41 -3.51 -21.99 -3.17
C ASP A 41 -2.94 -22.50 -4.51
N TYR A 42 -1.76 -22.01 -4.93
CA TYR A 42 -1.06 -22.42 -6.15
C TYR A 42 0.17 -23.29 -5.84
N GLU A 43 0.09 -24.60 -6.13
CA GLU A 43 1.26 -25.50 -6.02
C GLU A 43 2.32 -25.22 -7.11
N THR A 44 1.89 -24.75 -8.29
CA THR A 44 2.75 -24.36 -9.42
C THR A 44 2.07 -23.27 -10.23
N LEU A 45 2.81 -22.24 -10.64
CA LEU A 45 2.32 -21.22 -11.58
C LEU A 45 2.38 -21.75 -13.01
N ASP A 46 1.25 -21.75 -13.70
CA ASP A 46 1.12 -22.13 -15.10
C ASP A 46 0.90 -20.92 -16.01
N GLU A 47 1.08 -21.09 -17.32
CA GLU A 47 0.92 -20.02 -18.31
C GLU A 47 -0.42 -19.24 -18.22
N PRO A 48 -1.58 -19.87 -17.92
CA PRO A 48 -2.84 -19.16 -17.70
C PRO A 48 -2.82 -18.18 -16.53
N ASP A 49 -2.05 -18.45 -15.46
CA ASP A 49 -1.98 -17.58 -14.28
C ASP A 49 -1.30 -16.24 -14.62
N PHE A 50 -0.42 -16.25 -15.62
CA PHE A 50 0.20 -15.02 -16.16
C PHE A 50 -0.70 -14.30 -17.16
N TRP A 51 -1.76 -14.94 -17.66
CA TRP A 51 -2.73 -14.35 -18.57
C TRP A 51 -3.91 -13.71 -17.82
N ASP A 52 -3.97 -13.89 -16.50
CA ASP A 52 -4.99 -13.29 -15.66
C ASP A 52 -4.94 -11.75 -15.77
N GLU A 53 -6.14 -11.17 -15.76
CA GLU A 53 -6.37 -9.74 -15.71
C GLU A 53 -5.83 -9.14 -14.40
N HIS A 54 -5.75 -9.96 -13.34
CA HIS A 54 -5.29 -9.60 -12.01
C HIS A 54 -3.79 -9.85 -11.79
N SER A 55 -3.14 -9.06 -10.92
CA SER A 55 -1.76 -9.33 -10.49
C SER A 55 -1.73 -10.60 -9.65
N LEU A 56 -0.62 -11.36 -9.70
CA LEU A 56 -0.47 -12.51 -8.81
C LEU A 56 -0.56 -12.05 -7.35
N ASP A 57 -1.22 -12.82 -6.48
CA ASP A 57 -1.39 -12.42 -5.08
C ASP A 57 -0.04 -12.22 -4.36
N ALA A 58 0.97 -13.03 -4.71
CA ALA A 58 2.34 -12.81 -4.25
C ALA A 58 2.89 -11.42 -4.65
N GLN A 59 2.60 -10.93 -5.86
CA GLN A 59 3.02 -9.58 -6.28
C GLN A 59 2.31 -8.50 -5.47
N ARG A 60 1.03 -8.70 -5.14
CA ARG A 60 0.24 -7.77 -4.33
C ARG A 60 0.70 -7.72 -2.89
N TYR A 61 1.07 -8.88 -2.32
CA TYR A 61 1.73 -8.99 -1.03
C TYR A 61 3.00 -8.13 -0.98
N TYR A 62 3.95 -8.39 -1.88
CA TYR A 62 5.23 -7.66 -1.88
C TYR A 62 5.07 -6.16 -2.17
N THR A 63 4.13 -5.78 -3.04
CA THR A 63 3.82 -4.38 -3.32
C THR A 63 3.28 -3.68 -2.08
N THR A 64 2.37 -4.32 -1.36
CA THR A 64 1.80 -3.79 -0.11
C THR A 64 2.88 -3.65 0.97
N LEU A 65 3.75 -4.65 1.15
CA LEU A 65 4.90 -4.55 2.06
C LEU A 65 5.84 -3.41 1.70
N CYS A 66 6.18 -3.24 0.41
CA CYS A 66 7.00 -2.12 -0.05
C CYS A 66 6.35 -0.77 0.29
N HIS A 67 5.03 -0.62 0.12
CA HIS A 67 4.35 0.63 0.46
C HIS A 67 4.33 0.90 1.98
N ILE A 68 4.12 -0.13 2.81
CA ILE A 68 4.19 0.00 4.28
C ILE A 68 5.61 0.40 4.69
N TYR A 69 6.63 -0.33 4.22
CA TYR A 69 8.02 -0.05 4.52
C TYR A 69 8.45 1.33 4.02
N GLY A 70 8.14 1.66 2.77
CA GLY A 70 8.48 2.96 2.18
C GLY A 70 7.87 4.14 2.93
N SER A 71 6.72 3.94 3.59
CA SER A 71 6.08 4.98 4.40
C SER A 71 6.76 5.25 5.74
N ASP A 72 7.38 4.23 6.34
CA ASP A 72 8.08 4.32 7.62
C ASP A 72 9.18 3.24 7.71
N PRO A 73 10.33 3.48 7.05
CA PRO A 73 11.40 2.48 6.94
C PRO A 73 11.99 2.08 8.28
N ASP A 74 11.96 2.99 9.26
CA ASP A 74 12.55 2.77 10.58
C ASP A 74 11.72 1.77 11.40
N ASN A 75 10.38 1.89 11.38
CA ASN A 75 9.51 1.02 12.17
C ASN A 75 9.21 -0.33 11.48
N TYR A 76 9.37 -0.42 10.16
CA TYR A 76 8.99 -1.61 9.38
C TYR A 76 10.17 -2.33 8.70
N ALA A 77 11.42 -2.01 9.08
CA ALA A 77 12.60 -2.71 8.58
C ALA A 77 12.54 -4.25 8.77
N TYR A 78 11.91 -4.72 9.85
CA TYR A 78 11.77 -6.14 10.14
C TYR A 78 10.98 -6.89 9.04
N LEU A 79 9.99 -6.25 8.41
CA LEU A 79 9.21 -6.86 7.32
C LEU A 79 10.10 -7.19 6.12
N MET A 80 11.04 -6.31 5.80
CA MET A 80 11.97 -6.51 4.69
C MET A 80 13.01 -7.59 5.01
N GLU A 81 13.37 -7.74 6.28
CA GLU A 81 14.27 -8.80 6.74
C GLU A 81 13.60 -10.18 6.74
N GLU A 82 12.36 -10.27 7.22
CA GLU A 82 11.58 -11.50 7.21
C GLU A 82 11.27 -11.99 5.80
N ALA A 83 11.01 -11.06 4.87
CA ALA A 83 10.77 -11.33 3.46
C ALA A 83 12.05 -11.53 2.62
N ASP A 84 13.24 -11.49 3.23
CA ASP A 84 14.56 -11.61 2.58
C ASP A 84 14.75 -10.64 1.39
N ILE A 85 14.23 -9.42 1.52
CA ILE A 85 14.33 -8.38 0.49
C ILE A 85 15.68 -7.70 0.60
N ASP A 86 16.41 -7.63 -0.51
CA ASP A 86 17.73 -6.99 -0.57
C ASP A 86 17.67 -5.46 -0.39
N GLN A 87 18.80 -4.88 -0.03
CA GLN A 87 18.91 -3.44 0.28
C GLN A 87 18.56 -2.55 -0.92
N ASP A 88 18.94 -2.93 -2.14
CA ASP A 88 18.67 -2.14 -3.34
C ASP A 88 17.15 -2.07 -3.58
N ARG A 89 16.44 -3.18 -3.36
CA ARG A 89 14.98 -3.23 -3.46
C ARG A 89 14.29 -2.43 -2.36
N ARG A 90 14.82 -2.44 -1.13
CA ARG A 90 14.30 -1.61 -0.02
C ARG A 90 14.35 -0.12 -0.36
N GLU A 91 15.47 0.36 -0.90
CA GLU A 91 15.62 1.75 -1.32
C GLU A 91 14.59 2.12 -2.40
N LEU A 92 14.35 1.21 -3.37
CA LEU A 92 13.30 1.41 -4.36
C LEU A 92 11.89 1.46 -3.76
N CYS A 93 11.58 0.67 -2.73
CA CYS A 93 10.26 0.74 -2.08
C CYS A 93 9.97 2.14 -1.50
N ILE A 94 10.99 2.86 -1.01
CA ILE A 94 10.86 4.23 -0.49
C ILE A 94 10.48 5.18 -1.64
N ASP A 95 11.22 5.13 -2.75
CA ASP A 95 10.94 5.93 -3.94
C ASP A 95 9.55 5.61 -4.53
N GLU A 96 9.15 4.33 -4.52
CA GLU A 96 7.85 3.87 -5.00
C GLU A 96 6.70 4.40 -4.13
N TYR A 97 6.84 4.36 -2.80
CA TYR A 97 5.86 4.94 -1.90
C TYR A 97 5.75 6.46 -2.07
N ASP A 98 6.88 7.16 -2.20
CA ASP A 98 6.90 8.60 -2.46
C ASP A 98 6.19 8.93 -3.77
N ALA A 99 6.44 8.17 -4.84
CA ALA A 99 5.75 8.36 -6.12
C ALA A 99 4.24 8.11 -6.01
N LEU A 100 3.83 7.05 -5.30
CA LEU A 100 2.44 6.70 -5.03
C LEU A 100 1.73 7.82 -4.26
N SER A 101 2.28 8.22 -3.10
CA SER A 101 1.70 9.25 -2.23
C SER A 101 1.58 10.58 -2.98
N ASN A 102 2.64 11.03 -3.65
CA ASN A 102 2.62 12.29 -4.39
C ASN A 102 1.56 12.30 -5.50
N SER A 103 1.46 11.21 -6.26
CA SER A 103 0.52 11.10 -7.38
C SER A 103 -0.94 11.13 -6.91
N TRP A 104 -1.27 10.33 -5.90
CA TRP A 104 -2.62 10.27 -5.35
C TRP A 104 -2.99 11.53 -4.57
N ASN A 105 -2.09 12.08 -3.76
CA ASN A 105 -2.36 13.33 -3.04
C ASN A 105 -2.58 14.49 -4.02
N ALA A 106 -1.83 14.57 -5.12
CA ALA A 106 -2.06 15.56 -6.16
C ALA A 106 -3.44 15.40 -6.82
N LEU A 107 -3.84 14.16 -7.15
CA LEU A 107 -5.13 13.86 -7.77
C LEU A 107 -6.32 14.13 -6.83
N LEU A 108 -6.17 13.76 -5.56
CA LEU A 108 -7.22 13.83 -4.55
C LEU A 108 -7.32 15.19 -3.86
N ALA A 109 -6.30 16.06 -3.99
CA ALA A 109 -6.24 17.37 -3.33
C ALA A 109 -7.55 18.19 -3.43
N PRO A 110 -8.29 18.25 -4.56
CA PRO A 110 -9.54 18.99 -4.64
C PRO A 110 -10.72 18.35 -3.86
N TYR A 111 -10.64 17.05 -3.58
CA TYR A 111 -11.74 16.24 -3.03
C TYR A 111 -11.56 15.92 -1.54
N LEU A 112 -10.33 15.99 -1.04
CA LEU A 112 -10.02 15.70 0.35
C LEU A 112 -10.49 16.85 1.25
N GLN A 113 -11.50 16.58 2.07
CA GLN A 113 -11.88 17.48 3.16
C GLN A 113 -10.87 17.32 4.30
N ASP A 114 -10.22 18.41 4.69
CA ASP A 114 -9.42 18.44 5.92
C ASP A 114 -10.38 18.31 7.11
N SER A 115 -10.48 17.10 7.65
CA SER A 115 -11.29 16.78 8.83
C SER A 115 -10.91 17.63 10.04
N ARG A 116 -9.69 18.21 10.06
CA ARG A 116 -9.23 19.17 11.07
C ARG A 116 -9.90 20.55 10.97
N LYS A 117 -10.41 20.94 9.81
CA LYS A 117 -11.08 22.24 9.63
C LYS A 117 -12.52 22.28 10.17
N LYS A 118 -13.20 21.12 10.27
CA LYS A 118 -14.57 21.08 10.84
C LYS A 118 -14.57 21.32 12.35
N THR A 119 -13.56 20.83 13.08
CA THR A 119 -13.48 20.97 14.54
C THR A 119 -13.18 22.42 14.97
N ALA A 120 -12.35 23.14 14.23
CA ALA A 120 -12.07 24.56 14.49
C ALA A 120 -13.27 25.49 14.22
N GLY A 121 -14.18 25.11 13.31
CA GLY A 121 -15.37 25.89 12.97
C GLY A 121 -16.57 25.70 13.91
N GLN A 122 -16.58 24.62 14.71
CA GLN A 122 -17.61 24.32 15.71
C GLN A 122 -17.23 24.79 17.12
N ALA A 123 -15.94 24.86 17.46
CA ALA A 123 -15.48 25.37 18.75
C ALA A 123 -15.68 26.90 18.94
N ASN A 124 -16.02 27.64 17.88
CA ASN A 124 -16.20 29.10 17.90
C ASN A 124 -17.67 29.54 17.75
N ARG A 125 -18.61 28.62 17.99
CA ARG A 125 -20.07 28.87 18.04
C ARG A 125 -20.67 28.22 19.27
N SER A 126 -20.31 28.67 20.48
CA SER A 126 -21.08 28.50 21.72
C SER A 126 -20.48 29.41 22.79
#